data_AF-A0A4Y4K166-F1
#
_entry.id   AF-A0A4Y4K166-F1
#
_cell.length_a   1.000
_cell.length_b   1.000
_cell.length_c   1.000
_cell.angle_alpha   90.00
_cell.angle_beta   90.00
_cell.angle_gamma   90.00
#
_symmetry.space_group_name_H-M   'P 1'
#
loop_
_entity.id
_entity.type
_entity.pdbx_description
1 polymer ?
#
loop_
_entity_poly.entity_id
_entity_poly.type
_entity_poly.pdbx_seq_one_letter_code
_entity_poly.pdbx_strand_id
1 'polypeptide(L)'
;MGAAPGIAGSRRPEVEGIFVCRGEEEAEFLLQINNTGGPVDLWSVDGIDEGLLLDNGNGFVYLPGRIPAARVRLVRSDVPPQLGF
;
A
#
# COMPACT_ATOMS: atom_id res chain seq x y z
N MET A 1 0.27 -12.12 -2.57
CA MET A 1 1.75 -12.09 -2.53
C MET A 1 2.29 -13.30 -3.24
N GLY A 2 3.23 -13.09 -4.16
CA GLY A 2 3.77 -14.13 -5.03
C GLY A 2 5.29 -14.15 -4.97
N ALA A 3 5.92 -13.42 -5.88
CA ALA A 3 7.37 -13.38 -6.04
C ALA A 3 8.14 -12.59 -4.95
N ALA A 4 7.43 -11.79 -4.13
CA ALA A 4 8.02 -10.95 -3.09
C ALA A 4 7.08 -10.85 -1.85
N PRO A 5 7.64 -10.60 -0.66
CA PRO A 5 6.85 -10.30 0.53
C PRO A 5 6.12 -8.94 0.41
N GLY A 6 5.11 -8.74 1.25
CA GLY A 6 4.36 -7.49 1.32
C GLY A 6 5.16 -6.40 2.03
N ILE A 7 4.59 -5.18 2.09
CA ILE A 7 5.29 -4.04 2.70
C ILE A 7 5.69 -4.31 4.15
N ALA A 8 4.84 -4.97 4.94
CA ALA A 8 5.12 -5.38 6.31
C ALA A 8 5.89 -6.73 6.43
N GLY A 9 6.42 -7.26 5.33
CA GLY A 9 7.23 -8.50 5.32
C GLY A 9 6.43 -9.81 5.35
N SER A 10 5.09 -9.73 5.38
CA SER A 10 4.23 -10.92 5.31
C SER A 10 4.45 -11.66 3.98
N ARG A 11 4.09 -12.95 3.92
CA ARG A 11 4.17 -13.79 2.69
C ARG A 11 2.81 -14.14 2.09
N ARG A 12 1.73 -13.80 2.79
CA ARG A 12 0.34 -14.04 2.37
C ARG A 12 -0.47 -12.78 2.64
N PRO A 13 -1.40 -12.42 1.74
CA PRO A 13 -2.26 -11.26 1.97
C PRO A 13 -3.08 -11.44 3.25
N GLU A 14 -3.29 -10.35 3.98
CA GLU A 14 -4.15 -10.32 5.18
C GLU A 14 -5.63 -10.41 4.80
N VAL A 15 -6.02 -9.73 3.70
CA VAL A 15 -7.36 -9.72 3.13
C VAL A 15 -7.30 -9.81 1.61
N GLU A 16 -8.38 -10.24 0.97
CA GLU A 16 -8.52 -10.17 -0.48
C GLU A 16 -8.92 -8.76 -0.91
N GLY A 17 -7.93 -7.90 -1.18
CA GLY A 17 -8.16 -6.52 -1.56
C GLY A 17 -6.88 -5.71 -1.74
N ILE A 18 -7.04 -4.41 -1.91
CA ILE A 18 -5.93 -3.46 -2.08
C ILE A 18 -5.96 -2.46 -0.92
N PHE A 19 -4.93 -2.50 -0.08
CA PHE A 19 -4.72 -1.47 0.94
C PHE A 19 -4.50 -0.13 0.29
N VAL A 20 -5.17 0.90 0.81
CA VAL A 20 -5.01 2.28 0.36
C VAL A 20 -4.77 3.17 1.56
N CYS A 21 -3.85 4.10 1.40
CA CYS A 21 -3.63 5.17 2.37
C CYS A 21 -4.63 6.29 2.12
N ARG A 22 -5.23 6.83 3.18
CA ARG A 22 -6.12 8.00 3.10
C ARG A 22 -5.36 9.32 2.98
N GLY A 23 -4.05 9.31 3.25
CA GLY A 23 -3.20 10.48 3.15
C GLY A 23 -1.72 10.14 3.12
N GLU A 24 -0.90 11.19 2.99
CA GLU A 24 0.55 11.06 2.89
C GLU A 24 1.18 10.49 4.17
N GLU A 25 0.64 10.79 5.35
CA GLU A 25 1.19 10.32 6.63
C GLU A 25 1.17 8.79 6.74
N GLU A 26 0.06 8.15 6.36
CA GLU A 26 -0.05 6.68 6.32
C GLU A 26 0.90 6.09 5.27
N ALA A 27 1.05 6.75 4.13
CA ALA A 27 1.96 6.31 3.07
C ALA A 27 3.43 6.38 3.53
N GLU A 28 3.84 7.48 4.16
CA GLU A 28 5.19 7.66 4.71
C GLU A 28 5.47 6.64 5.83
N PHE A 29 4.49 6.33 6.68
CA PHE A 29 4.61 5.25 7.66
C PHE A 29 4.85 3.88 7.00
N LEU A 30 4.11 3.55 5.93
CA LEU A 30 4.33 2.29 5.21
C LEU A 30 5.71 2.22 4.54
N LEU A 31 6.23 3.34 4.05
CA LEU A 31 7.58 3.43 3.51
C LEU A 31 8.65 3.20 4.59
N GLN A 32 8.41 3.67 5.82
CA GLN A 32 9.30 3.43 6.97
C GLN A 32 9.40 1.95 7.35
N ILE A 33 8.31 1.20 7.21
CA ILE A 33 8.28 -0.23 7.54
C ILE A 33 8.55 -1.15 6.35
N ASN A 34 9.12 -0.63 5.24
CA ASN A 34 9.35 -1.40 4.02
C ASN A 34 10.26 -2.62 4.25
N ASN A 35 9.64 -3.80 4.34
CA ASN A 35 10.28 -5.10 4.48
C ASN A 35 10.18 -5.95 3.20
N THR A 36 10.01 -5.30 2.04
CA THR A 36 9.91 -6.02 0.74
C THR A 36 11.25 -6.59 0.27
N GLY A 37 12.38 -6.13 0.84
CA GLY A 37 13.73 -6.52 0.46
C GLY A 37 14.36 -5.66 -0.65
N GLY A 38 13.72 -4.55 -1.02
CA GLY A 38 14.22 -3.64 -2.05
C GLY A 38 13.46 -2.31 -2.07
N PRO A 39 13.79 -1.43 -3.03
CA PRO A 39 13.06 -0.18 -3.21
C PRO A 39 11.61 -0.45 -3.62
N VAL A 40 10.72 0.49 -3.28
CA VAL A 40 9.29 0.45 -3.62
C VAL A 40 8.84 1.75 -4.25
N ASP A 41 7.81 1.67 -5.09
CA ASP A 41 7.17 2.83 -5.69
C ASP A 41 5.95 3.26 -4.85
N LEU A 42 5.70 4.57 -4.79
CA LEU A 42 4.47 5.13 -4.24
C LEU A 42 3.53 5.51 -5.38
N TRP A 43 2.32 4.96 -5.34
CA TRP A 43 1.26 5.21 -6.31
C TRP A 43 0.06 5.86 -5.62
N SER A 44 -0.54 6.86 -6.26
CA SER A 44 -1.85 7.41 -5.88
C SER A 44 -2.96 6.74 -6.66
N VAL A 45 -4.15 6.71 -6.08
CA VAL A 45 -5.36 6.25 -6.75
C VAL A 45 -6.41 7.35 -6.72
N ASP A 46 -6.85 7.77 -7.89
CA ASP A 46 -7.82 8.85 -8.04
C ASP A 46 -9.26 8.33 -8.06
N GLY A 47 -10.19 9.15 -7.56
CA GLY A 47 -11.63 8.89 -7.66
C GLY A 47 -12.10 7.66 -6.89
N ILE A 48 -11.44 7.35 -5.77
CA ILE A 48 -11.94 6.40 -4.78
C ILE A 48 -12.94 7.11 -3.89
N ASP A 49 -14.13 6.52 -3.77
CA ASP A 49 -15.09 6.91 -2.75
C ASP A 49 -14.65 6.29 -1.42
N GLU A 50 -14.26 7.13 -0.46
CA GLU A 50 -13.81 6.67 0.86
C GLU A 50 -14.89 5.89 1.62
N GLY A 51 -16.18 6.11 1.31
CA GLY A 51 -17.29 5.35 1.90
C GLY A 51 -17.33 3.88 1.47
N LEU A 52 -16.58 3.50 0.43
CA LEU A 52 -16.45 2.12 -0.05
C LEU A 52 -15.26 1.37 0.57
N LEU A 53 -14.44 2.07 1.35
CA LEU A 53 -13.29 1.47 2.01
C LEU A 53 -13.76 0.64 3.21
N LEU A 54 -13.18 -0.56 3.33
CA LEU A 54 -13.46 -1.48 4.43
C LEU A 54 -12.28 -1.50 5.40
N ASP A 55 -12.59 -1.56 6.69
CA ASP A 55 -11.60 -1.77 7.75
C ASP A 55 -11.15 -3.25 7.75
N ASN A 56 -9.84 -3.47 7.86
CA ASN A 56 -9.27 -4.83 7.89
C ASN A 56 -9.10 -5.40 9.32
N GLY A 57 -9.50 -4.66 10.35
CA GLY A 57 -9.41 -5.02 11.77
C GLY A 57 -8.11 -4.60 12.48
N ASN A 58 -7.18 -3.92 11.79
CA ASN A 58 -5.91 -3.48 12.39
C ASN A 58 -5.63 -1.98 12.21
N GLY A 59 -6.65 -1.20 11.85
CA GLY A 59 -6.57 0.26 11.69
C GLY A 59 -6.24 0.72 10.27
N PHE A 60 -6.01 -0.21 9.34
CA PHE A 60 -5.87 0.10 7.92
C PHE A 60 -7.14 -0.22 7.15
N VAL A 61 -7.31 0.48 6.02
CA VAL A 61 -8.46 0.28 5.14
C VAL A 61 -8.05 -0.29 3.80
N TYR A 62 -8.96 -1.01 3.17
CA TYR A 62 -8.75 -1.59 1.86
C TYR A 62 -9.97 -1.39 0.98
N LEU A 63 -9.73 -1.32 -0.33
CA LEU A 63 -10.78 -1.39 -1.33
C LEU A 63 -11.00 -2.86 -1.72
N PRO A 64 -12.23 -3.41 -1.57
CA PRO A 64 -12.54 -4.73 -2.07
C PRO A 64 -12.58 -4.71 -3.60
N GLY A 65 -11.70 -5.46 -4.24
CA GLY A 65 -11.67 -5.61 -5.70
C GLY A 65 -10.52 -4.87 -6.38
N ARG A 66 -10.63 -4.73 -7.71
CA ARG A 66 -9.55 -4.21 -8.56
C ARG A 66 -9.68 -2.72 -8.79
N ILE A 67 -8.54 -2.03 -8.76
CA ILE A 67 -8.43 -0.63 -9.16
C ILE A 67 -8.07 -0.55 -10.65
N PRO A 68 -8.86 0.14 -11.49
CA PRO A 68 -8.52 0.34 -12.89
C PRO A 68 -7.20 1.10 -13.06
N ALA A 69 -6.34 0.65 -14.00
CA ALA A 69 -5.04 1.27 -14.25
C ALA A 69 -5.13 2.77 -14.59
N ALA A 70 -6.22 3.20 -15.26
CA ALA A 70 -6.47 4.60 -15.58
C ALA A 70 -6.68 5.50 -14.34
N ARG A 71 -6.89 4.92 -13.17
CA ARG A 71 -7.01 5.64 -11.89
C ARG A 71 -5.72 5.65 -11.08
N VAL A 72 -4.66 4.99 -11.54
CA VAL A 72 -3.41 4.86 -10.78
C VAL A 72 -2.36 5.78 -11.38
N ARG A 73 -1.71 6.58 -10.54
CA ARG A 73 -0.63 7.48 -10.95
C ARG A 73 0.61 7.27 -10.09
N LEU A 74 1.78 7.22 -10.74
CA LEU A 74 3.06 7.15 -10.04
C LEU A 74 3.33 8.51 -9.37
N VAL A 75 3.59 8.48 -8.07
CA VAL A 75 3.90 9.67 -7.26
C VAL A 75 5.41 9.75 -7.01
N ARG A 76 6.02 8.65 -6.58
CA ARG A 76 7.47 8.51 -6.38
C ARG A 76 7.92 7.12 -6.81
N SER A 77 9.09 7.01 -7.42
CA SER A 77 9.68 5.73 -7.78
C SER A 77 10.92 5.40 -6.96
N ASP A 78 11.25 4.11 -6.90
CA ASP A 78 12.50 3.59 -6.37
C ASP A 78 12.83 4.08 -4.95
N VAL A 79 11.82 4.24 -4.09
CA VAL A 79 12.01 4.70 -2.72
C VAL A 79 12.74 3.60 -1.94
N PRO A 80 13.98 3.84 -1.47
CA PRO A 80 14.74 2.81 -0.77
C PRO A 80 14.09 2.47 0.58
N PRO A 81 14.27 1.24 1.09
CA PRO A 81 13.95 0.95 2.48
C PRO A 81 14.65 1.95 3.40
N GLN A 82 13.92 2.55 4.33
CA GLN A 82 14.55 3.34 5.36
C GLN A 82 15.23 2.39 6.33
N LEU A 83 16.57 2.40 6.34
CA LEU A 83 17.35 1.75 7.40
C LEU A 83 16.94 2.42 8.72
N GLY A 84 16.30 1.66 9.61
CA GLY A 84 15.89 2.15 10.92
C GLY A 84 17.07 2.75 11.70
N PHE A 85 16.75 3.69 12.60
CA PHE A 85 17.66 4.26 13.58
C PHE A 85 18.38 3.19 14.41
#